data_AF-A0A2E2UXX1-F1
#
_entry.id   AF-A0A2E2UXX1-F1
#
_cell.length_a   1.000
_cell.length_b   1.000
_cell.length_c   1.000
_cell.angle_alpha   90.00
_cell.angle_beta   90.00
_cell.angle_gamma   90.00
#
_symmetry.space_group_name_H-M   'P 1'
#
loop_
_entity.id
_entity.type
_entity.pdbx_description
1 polymer ?
#
loop_
_entity_poly.entity_id
_entity_poly.type
_entity_poly.pdbx_seq_one_letter_code
_entity_poly.pdbx_strand_id
1 'polypeptide(L)'
;MVINYIIIKNAFRMRLEEKTLQAIAEYIVSSGYSKLRKDGTRYAPKINKQTVKKIMSNPVYTGVLWYGKKNPVNLCDLYPFAPMVSVEEFMRINHLTEAGFAELSGRYGGKDSIKADLMRDMVICDVCKESMSAGITPKKTKDGKTNYFYYRCDSPECPVYGKSTRAKVVVDYVCHYLEQKPFSSRQAYTHYEKEMKRVANERILEAKGTLRSLKAKLNNATERYEKTKMLLVDGDEDMKEFFKDDLRMYEKQRKQVQKDIAKVEQIIEKGKASVLTYEEFLELMEKMPKTIAKLGNMTDLDYVIKKIFLNFSICDKKVIKSTLKSPFDSLETLNVPGCAR
;
A
#
# COMPACT_ATOMS: atom_id res chain seq x y z
N MET A 1 -10.83 -26.76 18.20
CA MET A 1 -11.07 -25.33 17.85
C MET A 1 -12.55 -24.96 17.75
N VAL A 2 -13.44 -25.94 17.55
CA VAL A 2 -14.89 -25.74 17.26
C VAL A 2 -15.68 -25.07 18.40
N ILE A 3 -15.34 -25.35 19.67
CA ILE A 3 -16.12 -24.87 20.83
C ILE A 3 -16.14 -23.33 20.94
N ASN A 4 -14.98 -22.66 20.82
CA ASN A 4 -14.93 -21.20 20.91
C ASN A 4 -15.63 -20.51 19.74
N TYR A 5 -15.54 -21.09 18.54
CA TYR A 5 -16.24 -20.57 17.36
C TYR A 5 -17.75 -20.53 17.61
N ILE A 6 -18.32 -21.64 18.10
CA ILE A 6 -19.75 -21.74 18.40
C ILE A 6 -20.17 -20.73 19.49
N ILE A 7 -19.38 -20.59 20.55
CA ILE A 7 -19.67 -19.64 21.64
C ILE A 7 -19.73 -18.20 21.11
N ILE A 8 -18.75 -17.79 20.30
CA ILE A 8 -18.72 -16.43 19.74
C ILE A 8 -19.84 -16.24 18.72
N LYS A 9 -20.13 -17.23 17.87
CA LYS A 9 -21.25 -17.17 16.92
C LYS A 9 -22.59 -16.99 17.64
N ASN A 10 -22.82 -17.75 18.71
CA ASN A 10 -24.03 -17.59 19.53
C ASN A 10 -24.07 -16.23 20.23
N ALA A 11 -22.94 -15.69 20.67
CA ALA A 11 -22.88 -14.35 21.26
C ALA A 11 -23.33 -13.26 20.26
N PHE A 12 -22.97 -13.39 18.97
CA PHE A 12 -23.47 -12.51 17.92
C PHE A 12 -24.98 -12.66 17.70
N ARG A 13 -25.49 -13.90 17.68
CA ARG A 13 -26.94 -14.16 17.60
C ARG A 13 -27.70 -13.53 18.77
N MET A 14 -27.22 -13.71 20.00
CA MET A 14 -27.80 -13.07 21.20
C MET A 14 -27.83 -11.55 21.07
N ARG A 15 -26.82 -10.95 20.41
CA ARG A 15 -26.80 -9.51 20.18
C ARG A 15 -27.85 -9.06 19.15
N LEU A 16 -28.09 -9.86 18.11
CA LEU A 16 -29.18 -9.64 17.14
C LEU A 16 -30.56 -9.78 17.79
N GLU A 17 -30.69 -10.64 18.79
CA GLU A 17 -31.85 -10.79 19.68
C GLU A 17 -31.89 -9.71 20.80
N GLU A 18 -31.15 -8.62 20.63
CA GLU A 18 -31.13 -7.44 21.51
C GLU A 18 -30.71 -7.69 22.97
N LYS A 19 -30.05 -8.83 23.27
CA LYS A 19 -29.48 -9.05 24.61
C LYS A 19 -28.41 -8.01 24.93
N THR A 20 -28.29 -7.69 26.22
CA THR A 20 -27.31 -6.71 26.71
C THR A 20 -25.90 -7.27 26.62
N LEU A 21 -24.90 -6.40 26.45
CA LEU A 21 -23.48 -6.80 26.42
C LEU A 21 -23.03 -7.48 27.72
N GLN A 22 -23.70 -7.19 28.84
CA GLN A 22 -23.46 -7.83 30.13
C GLN A 22 -23.94 -9.28 30.13
N ALA A 23 -25.18 -9.53 29.70
CA ALA A 23 -25.73 -10.89 29.57
C ALA A 23 -24.91 -11.75 28.59
N ILE A 24 -24.41 -11.14 27.51
CA ILE A 24 -23.52 -11.81 26.56
C ILE A 24 -22.16 -12.14 27.20
N ALA A 25 -21.61 -11.25 28.02
CA ALA A 25 -20.36 -11.52 28.73
C ALA A 25 -20.50 -12.71 29.70
N GLU A 26 -21.60 -12.74 30.46
CA GLU A 26 -21.95 -13.83 31.37
C GLU A 26 -22.11 -15.16 30.61
N TYR A 27 -22.80 -15.15 29.48
CA TYR A 27 -22.93 -16.32 28.60
C TYR A 27 -21.58 -16.87 28.12
N ILE A 28 -20.68 -16.00 27.65
CA ILE A 28 -19.36 -16.42 27.15
C ILE A 28 -18.55 -17.08 28.27
N VAL A 29 -18.62 -16.53 29.49
CA VAL A 29 -17.92 -17.08 30.66
C VAL A 29 -18.53 -18.41 31.08
N SER A 30 -19.86 -18.49 31.22
CA SER A 30 -20.54 -19.72 31.65
C SER A 30 -20.46 -20.85 30.62
N SER A 31 -20.30 -20.52 29.34
CA SER A 31 -20.13 -21.51 28.25
C SER A 31 -18.71 -22.07 28.14
N GLY A 32 -17.79 -21.71 29.05
CA GLY A 32 -16.45 -22.30 29.11
C GLY A 32 -15.44 -21.77 28.07
N TYR A 33 -15.60 -20.52 27.63
CA TYR A 33 -14.66 -19.89 26.69
C TYR A 33 -13.23 -19.87 27.26
N SER A 34 -12.28 -20.43 26.52
CA SER A 34 -10.87 -20.51 26.94
C SER A 34 -9.92 -20.16 25.80
N LYS A 35 -8.76 -19.58 26.12
CA LYS A 35 -7.69 -19.30 25.16
C LYS A 35 -6.48 -20.21 25.41
N LEU A 36 -5.78 -20.55 24.33
CA LEU A 36 -4.52 -21.29 24.38
C LEU A 36 -3.38 -20.30 24.66
N ARG A 37 -2.47 -20.65 25.58
CA ARG A 37 -1.19 -19.97 25.78
C ARG A 37 -0.13 -20.50 24.81
N LYS A 38 1.00 -19.81 24.71
CA LYS A 38 2.15 -20.25 23.88
C LYS A 38 2.71 -21.61 24.30
N ASP A 39 2.58 -21.95 25.58
CA ASP A 39 2.99 -23.23 26.18
C ASP A 39 1.97 -24.36 25.98
N GLY A 40 0.87 -24.12 25.26
CA GLY A 40 -0.19 -25.11 25.01
C GLY A 40 -1.26 -25.21 26.09
N THR A 41 -1.08 -24.56 27.25
CA THR A 41 -2.07 -24.58 28.34
C THR A 41 -3.29 -23.70 28.02
N ARG A 42 -4.46 -24.06 28.56
CA ARG A 42 -5.70 -23.28 28.40
C ARG A 42 -5.97 -22.44 29.64
N TYR A 43 -6.47 -21.23 29.44
CA TYR A 43 -6.96 -20.38 30.52
C TYR A 43 -8.28 -19.71 30.14
N ALA A 44 -9.12 -19.45 31.14
CA ALA A 44 -10.34 -18.68 30.99
C ALA A 44 -10.01 -17.18 31.11
N PRO A 45 -10.07 -16.39 30.02
CA PRO A 45 -9.83 -14.96 30.10
C PRO A 45 -10.99 -14.26 30.81
N LYS A 46 -10.72 -13.16 31.51
CA LYS A 46 -11.75 -12.29 32.07
C LYS A 46 -12.52 -11.61 30.92
N ILE A 47 -13.76 -12.02 30.67
CA ILE A 47 -14.65 -11.41 29.69
C ILE A 47 -15.63 -10.48 30.42
N ASN A 48 -15.67 -9.21 30.02
CA ASN A 48 -16.60 -8.20 30.54
C ASN A 48 -17.32 -7.49 29.39
N LYS A 49 -18.30 -6.64 29.71
CA LYS A 49 -19.06 -5.88 28.69
C LYS A 49 -18.19 -5.10 27.70
N GLN A 50 -17.06 -4.55 28.14
CA GLN A 50 -16.12 -3.83 27.27
C GLN A 50 -15.41 -4.79 26.29
N THR A 51 -15.08 -5.99 26.74
CA THR A 51 -14.49 -7.04 25.90
C THR A 51 -15.50 -7.50 24.85
N VAL A 52 -16.75 -7.73 25.25
CA VAL A 52 -17.83 -8.05 24.31
C VAL A 52 -18.03 -6.93 23.30
N LYS A 53 -18.04 -5.66 23.72
CA LYS A 53 -18.13 -4.52 22.79
C LYS A 53 -17.03 -4.57 21.73
N LYS A 54 -15.78 -4.85 22.11
CA LYS A 54 -14.66 -4.96 21.16
C LYS A 54 -14.84 -6.11 20.17
N ILE A 55 -15.37 -7.26 20.63
CA ILE A 55 -15.67 -8.40 19.76
C ILE A 55 -16.76 -8.01 18.75
N MET A 56 -17.87 -7.45 19.22
CA MET A 56 -19.03 -7.10 18.39
C MET A 56 -18.76 -5.96 17.41
N SER A 57 -17.76 -5.12 17.67
CA SER A 57 -17.36 -4.02 16.77
C SER A 57 -16.16 -4.36 15.89
N ASN A 58 -15.67 -5.61 15.88
CA ASN A 58 -14.56 -6.01 15.02
C ASN A 58 -15.07 -6.60 13.69
N PRO A 59 -14.82 -5.94 12.55
CA PRO A 59 -15.35 -6.35 11.25
C PRO A 59 -14.76 -7.65 10.72
N VAL A 60 -13.64 -8.16 11.26
CA VAL A 60 -13.07 -9.46 10.87
C VAL A 60 -14.08 -10.60 11.02
N TYR A 61 -15.01 -10.49 11.96
CA TYR A 61 -16.07 -11.49 12.16
C TYR A 61 -17.08 -11.57 11.00
N THR A 62 -17.09 -10.59 10.09
CA THR A 62 -17.88 -10.60 8.84
C THR A 62 -17.15 -11.27 7.67
N GLY A 63 -15.87 -11.61 7.84
CA GLY A 63 -15.01 -12.04 6.73
C GLY A 63 -14.32 -10.89 6.01
N VAL A 64 -14.63 -9.63 6.31
CA VAL A 64 -13.91 -8.48 5.75
C VAL A 64 -12.69 -8.14 6.60
N LEU A 65 -11.50 -8.20 6.01
CA LEU A 65 -10.24 -7.81 6.64
C LEU A 65 -9.58 -6.68 5.84
N TRP A 66 -9.22 -5.60 6.51
CA TRP A 66 -8.34 -4.58 5.96
C TRP A 66 -6.90 -4.91 6.35
N TYR A 67 -5.99 -4.97 5.37
CA TYR A 67 -4.59 -5.27 5.62
C TYR A 67 -3.69 -4.26 4.88
N GLY A 68 -2.99 -3.42 5.63
CA GLY A 68 -2.08 -2.39 5.09
C GLY A 68 -2.82 -1.26 4.35
N LYS A 69 -2.18 -0.71 3.30
CA LYS A 69 -2.68 0.43 2.51
C LYS A 69 -3.65 0.04 1.38
N LYS A 70 -3.92 -1.25 1.17
CA LYS A 70 -4.72 -1.73 0.02
C LYS A 70 -6.09 -2.21 0.49
N ASN A 71 -7.05 -2.09 -0.44
CA ASN A 71 -8.48 -2.34 -0.37
C ASN A 71 -8.92 -3.46 0.60
N PRO A 72 -10.16 -3.41 1.12
CA PRO A 72 -10.73 -4.50 1.91
C PRO A 72 -10.59 -5.82 1.19
N VAL A 73 -10.09 -6.83 1.91
CA VAL A 73 -10.00 -8.19 1.43
C VAL A 73 -11.16 -8.98 2.01
N ASN A 74 -11.87 -9.70 1.15
CA ASN A 74 -12.86 -10.67 1.57
C ASN A 74 -12.16 -12.01 1.85
N LEU A 75 -12.09 -12.39 3.12
CA LEU A 75 -11.45 -13.62 3.57
C LEU A 75 -12.16 -14.88 3.06
N CYS A 76 -13.46 -14.80 2.78
CA CYS A 76 -14.23 -15.90 2.23
C CYS A 76 -13.81 -16.25 0.79
N ASP A 77 -13.25 -15.29 0.05
CA ASP A 77 -12.78 -15.49 -1.32
C ASP A 77 -11.38 -16.11 -1.38
N LEU A 78 -10.58 -15.93 -0.32
CA LEU A 78 -9.17 -16.35 -0.27
C LEU A 78 -8.95 -17.61 0.56
N TYR A 79 -9.81 -17.86 1.54
CA TYR A 79 -9.68 -18.96 2.49
C TYR A 79 -11.05 -19.59 2.74
N PRO A 80 -11.13 -20.84 3.23
CA PRO A 80 -12.37 -21.43 3.73
C PRO A 80 -12.77 -20.80 5.07
N PHE A 81 -12.93 -19.48 5.08
CA PHE A 81 -13.29 -18.69 6.23
C PHE A 81 -14.81 -18.69 6.39
N ALA A 82 -15.29 -19.14 7.55
CA ALA A 82 -16.70 -19.09 7.90
C ALA A 82 -16.97 -17.85 8.77
N PRO A 83 -17.67 -16.81 8.26
CA PRO A 83 -17.99 -15.64 9.06
C PRO A 83 -18.93 -15.99 10.23
N MET A 84 -18.91 -15.15 11.26
CA MET A 84 -19.82 -15.29 12.42
C MET A 84 -21.19 -14.69 12.12
N VAL A 85 -21.21 -13.61 11.35
CA VAL A 85 -22.39 -12.82 10.93
C VAL A 85 -22.15 -12.26 9.53
N SER A 86 -23.22 -11.93 8.82
CA SER A 86 -23.12 -11.19 7.55
C SER A 86 -22.71 -9.72 7.79
N VAL A 87 -22.36 -9.02 6.72
CA VAL A 87 -22.03 -7.58 6.78
C VAL A 87 -23.27 -6.78 7.21
N GLU A 88 -24.44 -7.13 6.71
CA GLU A 88 -25.72 -6.49 7.00
C GLU A 88 -26.11 -6.68 8.48
N GLU A 89 -25.98 -7.91 9.00
CA GLU A 89 -26.21 -8.21 10.41
C GLU A 89 -25.24 -7.44 11.32
N PHE A 90 -23.97 -7.36 10.94
CA PHE A 90 -22.97 -6.60 11.68
C PHE A 90 -23.26 -5.09 11.69
N MET A 91 -23.69 -4.54 10.54
CA MET A 91 -24.12 -3.14 10.44
C MET A 91 -25.34 -2.88 11.33
N ARG A 92 -26.31 -3.80 11.39
CA ARG A 92 -27.46 -3.71 12.30
C ARG A 92 -27.04 -3.70 13.76
N ILE A 93 -26.13 -4.58 14.18
CA ILE A 93 -25.62 -4.65 15.56
C ILE A 93 -24.94 -3.34 16.00
N ASN A 94 -24.21 -2.71 15.08
CA ASN A 94 -23.40 -1.53 15.36
C ASN A 94 -24.05 -0.20 14.92
N HIS A 95 -25.28 -0.25 14.38
CA HIS A 95 -26.02 0.90 13.84
C HIS A 95 -25.21 1.68 12.79
N LEU A 96 -24.64 0.98 11.81
CA LEU A 96 -23.77 1.55 10.78
C LEU A 96 -24.47 1.64 9.42
N THR A 97 -24.09 2.65 8.62
CA THR A 97 -24.32 2.67 7.17
C THR A 97 -23.18 1.93 6.46
N GLU A 98 -23.31 1.65 5.15
CA GLU A 98 -22.21 1.08 4.36
C GLU A 98 -20.93 1.94 4.43
N ALA A 99 -21.06 3.26 4.34
CA ALA A 99 -19.94 4.18 4.50
C ALA A 99 -19.33 4.11 5.90
N GLY A 100 -20.17 4.02 6.94
CA GLY A 100 -19.71 3.86 8.33
C GLY A 100 -19.02 2.51 8.57
N PHE A 101 -19.47 1.44 7.92
CA PHE A 101 -18.82 0.13 7.94
C PHE A 101 -17.45 0.17 7.27
N ALA A 102 -17.34 0.81 6.10
CA ALA A 102 -16.06 0.99 5.40
C ALA A 102 -15.05 1.78 6.26
N GLU A 103 -15.50 2.88 6.89
CA GLU A 103 -14.65 3.69 7.77
C GLU A 103 -14.20 2.91 9.01
N LEU A 104 -15.14 2.23 9.69
CA LEU A 104 -14.83 1.41 10.87
C LEU A 104 -13.83 0.31 10.51
N SER A 105 -14.06 -0.38 9.40
CA SER A 105 -13.19 -1.46 8.93
C SER A 105 -11.78 -0.99 8.58
N GLY A 106 -11.65 0.18 7.97
CA GLY A 106 -10.35 0.83 7.76
C GLY A 106 -9.60 1.13 9.07
N ARG A 107 -10.30 1.43 10.18
CA ARG A 107 -9.67 1.64 11.50
C ARG A 107 -9.10 0.35 12.11
N TYR A 108 -9.69 -0.80 11.83
CA TYR A 108 -9.20 -2.12 12.26
C TYR A 108 -8.08 -2.66 11.36
N GLY A 109 -7.94 -2.12 10.14
CA GLY A 109 -6.89 -2.46 9.19
C GLY A 109 -5.53 -1.88 9.50
N GLY A 110 -5.01 -2.13 10.72
CA GLY A 110 -3.66 -1.76 11.14
C GLY A 110 -3.35 -0.27 10.98
N LYS A 111 -3.63 0.54 12.02
CA LYS A 111 -2.92 1.82 12.17
C LYS A 111 -1.47 1.57 12.59
N ASP A 112 -0.64 1.20 11.63
CA ASP A 112 0.79 1.40 11.71
C ASP A 112 1.24 2.20 10.47
N SER A 113 0.71 3.41 10.31
CA SER A 113 1.51 4.42 9.62
C SER A 113 2.62 4.82 10.58
N ILE A 114 3.76 4.14 10.50
CA ILE A 114 5.01 4.63 11.08
C ILE A 114 5.15 6.07 10.58
N LYS A 115 4.90 7.06 11.45
CA LYS A 115 4.91 8.47 11.05
C LYS A 115 6.33 8.93 10.71
N ALA A 116 7.33 8.26 11.30
CA ALA A 116 8.74 8.51 11.11
C ALA A 116 9.37 7.43 10.19
N ASP A 117 8.99 7.42 8.91
CA ASP A 117 9.38 6.36 7.96
C ASP A 117 10.40 6.81 6.89
N LEU A 118 10.81 8.09 6.91
CA LEU A 118 11.82 8.60 5.97
C LEU A 118 13.17 7.93 6.21
N MET A 119 13.69 7.25 5.17
CA MET A 119 14.96 6.52 5.14
C MET A 119 15.13 5.55 6.30
N ARG A 120 14.02 4.96 6.76
CA ARG A 120 14.03 3.93 7.80
C ARG A 120 14.95 2.78 7.39
N ASP A 121 15.78 2.33 8.32
CA ASP A 121 16.76 1.25 8.14
C ASP A 121 17.88 1.52 7.12
N MET A 122 17.95 2.74 6.55
CA MET A 122 19.04 3.14 5.66
C MET A 122 20.14 3.93 6.38
N VAL A 123 19.84 4.53 7.54
CA VAL A 123 20.78 5.40 8.25
C VAL A 123 21.48 4.60 9.33
N ILE A 124 22.79 4.44 9.18
CA ILE A 124 23.64 3.59 10.00
C ILE A 124 24.57 4.47 10.85
N CYS A 125 24.74 4.12 12.12
CA CYS A 125 25.76 4.75 12.95
C CYS A 125 27.15 4.26 12.52
N ASP A 126 28.05 5.17 12.17
CA ASP A 126 29.39 4.77 11.72
C ASP A 126 30.25 4.18 12.86
N VAL A 127 29.91 4.44 14.13
CA VAL A 127 30.66 3.95 15.29
C VAL A 127 30.31 2.49 15.63
N CYS A 128 29.02 2.19 15.85
CA CYS A 128 28.57 0.82 16.20
C CYS A 128 28.11 -0.01 14.99
N LYS A 129 28.03 0.58 13.80
CA LYS A 129 27.53 -0.05 12.55
C LYS A 129 26.07 -0.53 12.60
N GLU A 130 25.33 -0.19 13.65
CA GLU A 130 23.90 -0.49 13.79
C GLU A 130 23.01 0.57 13.11
N SER A 131 21.80 0.15 12.75
CA SER A 131 20.75 1.04 12.21
C SER A 131 20.32 2.07 13.25
N MET A 132 20.18 3.33 12.82
CA MET A 132 19.69 4.42 13.66
C MET A 132 18.16 4.50 13.62
N SER A 133 17.55 4.68 14.79
CA SER A 133 16.10 4.84 14.93
C SER A 133 15.62 6.18 14.39
N ALA A 134 14.58 6.15 13.55
CA ALA A 134 13.89 7.34 13.06
C ALA A 134 12.87 7.87 14.07
N GLY A 135 12.86 9.18 14.32
CA GLY A 135 11.93 9.82 15.26
C GLY A 135 11.57 11.25 14.87
N ILE A 136 10.36 11.68 15.23
CA ILE A 136 9.89 13.05 15.06
C ILE A 136 9.78 13.71 16.42
N THR A 137 10.45 14.86 16.58
CA THR A 137 10.40 15.66 17.81
C THR A 137 9.70 17.00 17.53
N PRO A 138 8.56 17.28 18.20
CA PRO A 138 7.95 18.59 18.13
C PRO A 138 8.78 19.61 18.93
N LYS A 139 9.01 20.79 18.36
CA LYS A 139 9.60 21.94 19.03
C LYS A 139 8.70 23.16 18.88
N LYS A 140 8.61 23.97 19.93
CA LYS A 140 7.99 25.30 19.85
C LYS A 140 9.01 26.27 19.25
N THR A 141 8.63 26.93 18.17
CA THR A 141 9.35 28.04 17.53
C THR A 141 8.57 29.34 17.79
N LYS A 142 9.15 30.49 17.42
CA LYS A 142 8.47 31.80 17.53
C LYS A 142 7.17 31.84 16.72
N ASP A 143 7.14 31.11 15.60
CA ASP A 143 6.03 31.06 14.64
C ASP A 143 5.05 29.89 14.86
N GLY A 144 5.21 29.11 15.94
CA GLY A 144 4.29 28.04 16.31
C GLY A 144 4.95 26.73 16.74
N LYS A 145 4.36 25.58 16.37
CA LYS A 145 4.92 24.25 16.63
C LYS A 145 5.49 23.69 15.32
N THR A 146 6.78 23.36 15.31
CA THR A 146 7.46 22.72 14.17
C THR A 146 7.90 21.31 14.57
N ASN A 147 7.77 20.36 13.64
CA ASN A 147 8.21 18.98 13.84
C ASN A 147 9.55 18.77 13.13
N TYR A 148 10.56 18.30 13.87
CA TYR A 148 11.86 17.96 13.31
C TYR A 148 12.05 16.45 13.25
N PHE A 149 12.58 15.97 12.14
CA PHE A 149 12.88 14.55 11.93
C PHE A 149 14.35 14.27 12.25
N TYR A 150 14.60 13.24 13.04
CA TYR A 150 15.92 12.83 13.51
C TYR A 150 16.16 11.34 13.32
N TYR A 151 17.44 10.99 13.18
CA TYR A 151 17.98 9.64 13.34
C TYR A 151 18.79 9.59 14.63
N ARG A 152 18.49 8.65 15.52
CA ARG A 152 19.12 8.50 16.83
C ARG A 152 19.80 7.13 16.95
N CYS A 153 21.02 7.11 17.50
CA CYS A 153 21.67 5.85 17.86
C CYS A 153 21.08 5.32 19.17
N ASP A 154 20.50 4.12 19.14
CA ASP A 154 19.90 3.47 20.31
C ASP A 154 20.68 2.24 20.78
N SER A 155 21.87 1.98 20.22
CA SER A 155 22.76 0.92 20.67
C SER A 155 23.36 1.26 22.05
N PRO A 156 23.05 0.51 23.13
CA PRO A 156 23.42 0.87 24.49
C PRO A 156 24.93 0.98 24.73
N GLU A 157 25.72 0.17 24.04
CA GLU A 157 27.18 0.11 24.19
C GLU A 157 27.92 1.11 23.27
N CYS A 158 27.19 1.90 22.50
CA CYS A 158 27.79 2.83 21.55
C CYS A 158 28.19 4.15 22.24
N PRO A 159 29.42 4.67 22.03
CA PRO A 159 29.85 5.98 22.55
C PRO A 159 28.97 7.16 22.11
N VAL A 160 28.16 6.98 21.06
CA VAL A 160 27.20 7.97 20.57
C VAL A 160 25.74 7.60 20.87
N TYR A 161 25.49 6.70 21.82
CA TYR A 161 24.15 6.38 22.31
C TYR A 161 23.36 7.65 22.68
N GLY A 162 22.12 7.72 22.23
CA GLY A 162 21.23 8.86 22.46
C GLY A 162 21.54 10.10 21.60
N LYS A 163 22.68 10.15 20.91
CA LYS A 163 22.98 11.25 19.99
C LYS A 163 22.12 11.13 18.73
N SER A 164 21.64 12.27 18.25
CA SER A 164 20.75 12.36 17.11
C SER A 164 21.24 13.32 16.03
N THR A 165 20.94 12.97 14.78
CA THR A 165 21.28 13.73 13.57
C THR A 165 19.99 14.09 12.85
N ARG A 166 19.86 15.35 12.38
CA ARG A 166 18.68 15.78 11.63
C ARG A 166 18.62 15.07 10.28
N ALA A 167 17.42 14.65 9.85
CA ALA A 167 17.25 14.06 8.52
C ALA A 167 17.65 14.99 7.38
N LYS A 168 17.51 16.32 7.60
CA LYS A 168 18.00 17.34 6.67
C LYS A 168 19.48 17.17 6.31
N VAL A 169 20.32 16.68 7.21
CA VAL A 169 21.75 16.45 6.92
C VAL A 169 21.92 15.41 5.81
N VAL A 170 21.12 14.34 5.84
CA VAL A 170 21.18 13.26 4.84
C VAL A 170 20.59 13.75 3.51
N VAL A 171 19.49 14.49 3.55
CA VAL A 171 18.87 15.07 2.34
C VAL A 171 19.81 16.08 1.68
N ASP A 172 20.43 16.97 2.45
CA ASP A 172 21.39 17.95 1.95
C ASP A 172 22.62 17.25 1.34
N TYR A 173 23.10 16.15 1.96
CA TYR A 173 24.16 15.31 1.38
C TYR A 173 23.74 14.71 0.03
N VAL A 174 22.53 14.13 -0.07
CA VAL A 174 22.03 13.55 -1.32
C VAL A 174 21.94 14.60 -2.43
N CYS A 175 21.40 15.78 -2.10
CA CYS A 175 21.33 16.89 -3.07
C CYS A 175 22.73 17.29 -3.54
N HIS A 176 23.68 17.49 -2.62
CA HIS A 176 25.05 17.87 -2.96
C HIS A 176 25.76 16.79 -3.79
N TYR A 177 25.58 15.53 -3.44
CA TYR A 177 26.14 14.40 -4.18
C TYR A 177 25.61 14.36 -5.63
N LEU A 178 24.30 14.53 -5.82
CA LEU A 178 23.70 14.54 -7.16
C LEU A 178 24.04 15.80 -7.96
N GLU A 179 24.31 16.94 -7.31
CA GLU A 179 24.80 18.17 -7.96
C GLU A 179 26.16 17.98 -8.63
N GLN A 180 26.98 17.03 -8.16
CA GLN A 180 28.24 16.64 -8.81
C GLN A 180 28.04 15.85 -10.12
N LYS A 181 26.79 15.61 -10.52
CA LYS A 181 26.41 14.91 -11.76
C LYS A 181 27.06 13.52 -11.92
N PRO A 182 27.03 12.64 -10.89
CA PRO A 182 27.68 11.33 -10.88
C PRO A 182 27.23 10.38 -12.00
N PHE A 183 26.06 10.65 -12.60
CA PHE A 183 25.41 9.78 -13.56
C PHE A 183 25.22 10.46 -14.93
N SER A 184 25.86 11.60 -15.16
CA SER A 184 25.77 12.36 -16.42
C SER A 184 26.80 11.87 -17.44
N SER A 185 26.92 10.55 -17.61
CA SER A 185 27.89 9.92 -18.51
C SER A 185 27.20 9.24 -19.69
N ARG A 186 27.94 9.03 -20.78
CA ARG A 186 27.42 8.28 -21.94
C ARG A 186 27.07 6.85 -21.58
N GLN A 187 27.84 6.23 -20.69
CA GLN A 187 27.57 4.88 -20.18
C GLN A 187 26.24 4.81 -19.42
N ALA A 188 25.98 5.78 -18.54
CA ALA A 188 24.71 5.87 -17.82
C ALA A 188 23.53 6.07 -18.77
N TYR A 189 23.70 6.88 -19.82
CA TYR A 189 22.68 7.03 -20.85
C TYR A 189 22.43 5.74 -21.63
N THR A 190 23.47 5.03 -22.08
CA THR A 190 23.30 3.76 -22.81
C THR A 190 22.60 2.71 -21.95
N HIS A 191 22.92 2.65 -20.65
CA HIS A 191 22.19 1.81 -19.71
C HIS A 191 20.73 2.22 -19.58
N TYR A 192 20.46 3.52 -19.40
CA TYR A 192 19.10 4.08 -19.35
C TYR A 192 18.30 3.74 -20.62
N GLU A 193 18.87 3.96 -21.80
CA GLU A 193 18.22 3.75 -23.09
C GLU A 193 17.84 2.27 -23.25
N LYS A 194 18.75 1.36 -22.93
CA LYS A 194 18.51 -0.08 -22.98
C LYS A 194 17.37 -0.50 -22.05
N GLU A 195 17.40 -0.05 -20.80
CA GLU A 195 16.37 -0.40 -19.82
C GLU A 195 15.01 0.23 -20.15
N MET A 196 15.00 1.47 -20.63
CA MET A 196 13.74 2.13 -21.03
C MET A 196 13.12 1.47 -22.26
N LYS A 197 13.93 1.06 -23.24
CA LYS A 197 13.45 0.25 -24.38
C LYS A 197 12.87 -1.08 -23.89
N ARG A 198 13.52 -1.77 -22.96
CA ARG A 198 13.01 -3.01 -22.36
C ARG A 198 11.66 -2.80 -21.66
N VAL A 199 11.58 -1.82 -20.76
CA VAL A 199 10.35 -1.50 -20.01
C VAL A 199 9.23 -1.02 -20.93
N ALA A 200 9.54 -0.21 -21.94
CA ALA A 200 8.55 0.23 -22.93
C ALA A 200 7.98 -0.96 -23.71
N ASN A 201 8.85 -1.89 -24.14
CA ASN A 201 8.43 -3.11 -24.83
C ASN A 201 7.55 -4.01 -23.95
N GLU A 202 7.92 -4.20 -22.68
CA GLU A 202 7.12 -4.97 -21.72
C GLU A 202 5.73 -4.35 -21.52
N ARG A 203 5.66 -3.03 -21.30
CA ARG A 203 4.39 -2.30 -21.16
C ARG A 203 3.53 -2.40 -22.42
N ILE A 204 4.13 -2.29 -23.60
CA ILE A 204 3.42 -2.44 -24.88
C ILE A 204 2.89 -3.88 -25.01
N LEU A 205 3.66 -4.88 -24.61
CA LEU A 205 3.24 -6.29 -24.66
C LEU A 205 2.06 -6.55 -23.72
N GLU A 206 2.12 -6.05 -22.48
CA GLU A 206 1.03 -6.12 -21.50
C GLU A 206 -0.23 -5.40 -22.00
N ALA A 207 -0.06 -4.19 -22.54
CA ALA A 207 -1.16 -3.42 -23.12
C ALA A 207 -1.78 -4.13 -24.32
N LYS A 208 -0.99 -4.76 -25.20
CA LYS A 208 -1.49 -5.61 -26.30
C LYS A 208 -2.25 -6.83 -25.78
N GLY A 209 -1.78 -7.46 -24.69
CA GLY A 209 -2.50 -8.55 -24.03
C GLY A 209 -3.86 -8.11 -23.50
N THR A 210 -3.90 -6.95 -22.84
CA THR A 210 -5.14 -6.32 -22.35
C THR A 210 -6.07 -5.97 -23.50
N LEU A 211 -5.55 -5.42 -24.59
CA LEU A 211 -6.32 -5.10 -25.79
C LEU A 211 -6.96 -6.34 -26.40
N ARG A 212 -6.24 -7.46 -26.52
CA ARG A 212 -6.80 -8.74 -26.99
C ARG A 212 -7.95 -9.21 -26.10
N SER A 213 -7.78 -9.16 -24.78
CA SER A 213 -8.82 -9.53 -23.82
C SER A 213 -10.06 -8.63 -23.95
N LEU A 214 -9.88 -7.31 -24.07
CA LEU A 214 -10.99 -6.37 -24.25
C LEU A 214 -11.71 -6.57 -25.59
N LYS A 215 -10.98 -6.84 -26.68
CA LYS A 215 -11.59 -7.17 -27.99
C LYS A 215 -12.42 -8.44 -27.92
N ALA A 216 -11.93 -9.49 -27.25
CA ALA A 216 -12.72 -10.71 -27.01
C ALA A 216 -13.98 -10.43 -26.17
N LYS A 217 -13.88 -9.60 -25.11
CA LYS A 217 -15.04 -9.18 -24.32
C LYS A 217 -16.06 -8.41 -25.15
N LEU A 218 -15.60 -7.51 -26.04
CA LEU A 218 -16.47 -6.75 -26.93
C LEU A 218 -17.21 -7.68 -27.89
N ASN A 219 -16.51 -8.66 -28.47
CA ASN A 219 -17.12 -9.65 -29.37
C ASN A 219 -18.20 -10.45 -28.63
N ASN A 220 -17.90 -10.97 -27.43
CA ASN A 220 -18.87 -11.72 -26.64
C ASN A 220 -20.10 -10.87 -26.23
N ALA A 221 -19.88 -9.62 -25.82
CA ALA A 221 -20.98 -8.71 -25.49
C ALA A 221 -21.82 -8.34 -26.71
N THR A 222 -21.18 -8.22 -27.89
CA THR A 222 -21.87 -7.99 -29.16
C THR A 222 -22.69 -9.21 -29.57
N GLU A 223 -22.12 -10.42 -29.49
CA GLU A 223 -22.83 -11.65 -29.80
C GLU A 223 -24.05 -11.86 -28.89
N ARG A 224 -23.90 -11.61 -27.57
CA ARG A 224 -25.02 -11.65 -26.63
C ARG A 224 -26.10 -10.64 -26.98
N TYR A 225 -25.70 -9.40 -27.27
CA TYR A 225 -26.63 -8.35 -27.69
C TYR A 225 -27.42 -8.76 -28.94
N GLU A 226 -26.76 -9.27 -29.98
CA GLU A 226 -27.43 -9.69 -31.21
C GLU A 226 -28.36 -10.91 -30.97
N LYS A 227 -27.93 -11.91 -30.18
CA LYS A 227 -28.79 -13.06 -29.81
C LYS A 227 -30.04 -12.62 -29.07
N THR A 228 -29.90 -11.75 -28.06
CA THR A 228 -31.05 -11.20 -27.32
C THR A 228 -31.95 -10.37 -28.23
N LYS A 229 -31.38 -9.60 -29.15
CA LYS A 229 -32.14 -8.84 -30.14
C LYS A 229 -32.94 -9.76 -31.08
N MET A 230 -32.38 -10.88 -31.53
CA MET A 230 -33.11 -11.86 -32.36
C MET A 230 -34.28 -12.49 -31.58
N LEU A 231 -34.06 -12.90 -30.33
CA LEU A 231 -35.13 -13.45 -29.47
C LEU A 231 -36.32 -12.48 -29.28
N LEU A 232 -36.05 -11.17 -29.28
CA LEU A 232 -37.07 -10.13 -29.16
C LEU A 232 -37.86 -9.90 -30.46
N VAL A 233 -37.28 -10.19 -31.62
CA VAL A 233 -37.98 -10.09 -32.91
C VAL A 233 -39.01 -11.21 -33.04
N ASP A 234 -38.67 -12.41 -32.57
CA ASP A 234 -39.50 -13.61 -32.68
C ASP A 234 -40.39 -13.87 -31.44
N GLY A 235 -40.25 -13.06 -30.39
CA GLY A 235 -40.91 -13.27 -29.09
C GLY A 235 -42.27 -12.59 -28.91
N ASP A 236 -43.07 -13.12 -27.98
CA ASP A 236 -44.32 -12.54 -27.50
C ASP A 236 -44.09 -11.27 -26.65
N GLU A 237 -45.17 -10.62 -26.23
CA GLU A 237 -45.14 -9.32 -25.54
C GLU A 237 -44.48 -9.42 -24.14
N ASP A 238 -44.67 -10.55 -23.45
CA ASP A 238 -44.06 -10.83 -22.14
C ASP A 238 -42.54 -11.05 -22.26
N MET A 239 -42.07 -11.77 -23.28
CA MET A 239 -40.65 -11.89 -23.60
C MET A 239 -40.02 -10.55 -23.95
N LYS A 240 -40.76 -9.67 -24.63
CA LYS A 240 -40.29 -8.32 -24.98
C LYS A 240 -40.04 -7.44 -23.78
N GLU A 241 -40.86 -7.54 -22.75
CA GLU A 241 -40.68 -6.79 -21.52
C GLU A 241 -39.51 -7.32 -20.69
N PHE A 242 -39.35 -8.65 -20.60
CA PHE A 242 -38.29 -9.29 -19.82
C PHE A 242 -36.87 -9.00 -20.34
N PHE A 243 -36.65 -9.04 -21.67
CA PHE A 243 -35.31 -8.92 -22.26
C PHE A 243 -34.88 -7.47 -22.61
N LYS A 244 -35.77 -6.48 -22.42
CA LYS A 244 -35.50 -5.07 -22.75
C LYS A 244 -34.40 -4.47 -21.86
N ASP A 245 -34.37 -4.83 -20.58
CA ASP A 245 -33.35 -4.37 -19.65
C ASP A 245 -32.00 -5.07 -19.86
N ASP A 246 -32.02 -6.33 -20.29
CA ASP A 246 -30.82 -7.06 -20.70
C ASP A 246 -30.16 -6.41 -21.93
N LEU A 247 -30.93 -6.01 -22.94
CA LEU A 247 -30.40 -5.28 -24.11
C LEU A 247 -29.70 -3.98 -23.69
N ARG A 248 -30.33 -3.19 -22.81
CA ARG A 248 -29.75 -1.94 -22.28
C ARG A 248 -28.46 -2.21 -21.52
N MET A 249 -28.43 -3.28 -20.72
CA MET A 249 -27.23 -3.70 -20.01
C MET A 249 -26.11 -4.08 -20.98
N TYR A 250 -26.37 -4.92 -21.98
CA TYR A 250 -25.37 -5.33 -22.97
C TYR A 250 -24.88 -4.15 -23.81
N GLU A 251 -25.75 -3.21 -24.19
CA GLU A 251 -25.35 -2.00 -24.90
C GLU A 251 -24.42 -1.12 -24.03
N LYS A 252 -24.74 -0.95 -22.75
CA LYS A 252 -23.89 -0.23 -21.80
C LYS A 252 -22.53 -0.91 -21.63
N GLN A 253 -22.49 -2.23 -21.54
CA GLN A 253 -21.25 -3.02 -21.48
C GLN A 253 -20.41 -2.83 -22.75
N ARG A 254 -21.02 -2.92 -23.95
CA ARG A 254 -20.32 -2.67 -25.23
C ARG A 254 -19.69 -1.27 -25.27
N LYS A 255 -20.47 -0.23 -24.94
CA LYS A 255 -19.98 1.17 -24.90
C LYS A 255 -18.81 1.34 -23.91
N GLN A 256 -18.89 0.70 -22.74
CA GLN A 256 -17.82 0.76 -21.75
C GLN A 256 -16.55 0.07 -22.23
N VAL A 257 -16.67 -1.16 -22.74
CA VAL A 257 -15.53 -1.93 -23.26
C VAL A 257 -14.87 -1.19 -24.43
N GLN A 258 -15.64 -0.55 -25.30
CA GLN A 258 -15.12 0.23 -26.43
C GLN A 258 -14.35 1.47 -25.98
N LYS A 259 -14.81 2.16 -24.91
CA LYS A 259 -14.04 3.26 -24.29
C LYS A 259 -12.72 2.75 -23.71
N ASP A 260 -12.72 1.59 -23.08
CA ASP A 260 -11.51 1.02 -22.48
C ASP A 260 -10.52 0.53 -23.55
N ILE A 261 -11.00 0.00 -24.68
CA ILE A 261 -10.18 -0.29 -25.87
C ILE A 261 -9.48 0.98 -26.35
N ALA A 262 -10.21 2.08 -26.55
CA ALA A 262 -9.63 3.33 -27.04
C ALA A 262 -8.54 3.89 -26.11
N LYS A 263 -8.74 3.78 -24.79
CA LYS A 263 -7.71 4.16 -23.80
C LYS A 263 -6.44 3.32 -23.92
N VAL A 264 -6.58 2.00 -24.06
CA VAL A 264 -5.44 1.09 -24.18
C VAL A 264 -4.70 1.30 -25.50
N GLU A 265 -5.40 1.53 -26.61
CA GLU A 265 -4.79 1.88 -27.90
C GLU A 265 -3.99 3.18 -27.82
N GLN A 266 -4.50 4.20 -27.12
CA GLN A 266 -3.76 5.43 -26.87
C GLN A 266 -2.49 5.20 -26.03
N ILE A 267 -2.52 4.30 -25.04
CA ILE A 267 -1.34 3.94 -24.24
C ILE A 267 -0.28 3.26 -25.12
N ILE A 268 -0.70 2.35 -26.00
CA ILE A 268 0.21 1.66 -26.93
C ILE A 268 0.89 2.68 -27.84
N GLU A 269 0.14 3.64 -28.37
CA GLU A 269 0.70 4.65 -29.27
C GLU A 269 1.67 5.59 -28.56
N LYS A 270 1.31 6.10 -27.38
CA LYS A 270 2.19 6.96 -26.57
C LYS A 270 3.44 6.22 -26.07
N GLY A 271 3.32 4.92 -25.77
CA GLY A 271 4.41 4.11 -25.25
C GLY A 271 5.56 3.89 -26.24
N LYS A 272 5.32 4.06 -27.55
CA LYS A 272 6.37 3.93 -28.59
C LYS A 272 7.35 5.11 -28.60
N ALA A 273 6.95 6.27 -28.07
CA ALA A 273 7.71 7.52 -28.19
C ALA A 273 8.49 7.91 -26.91
N SER A 274 8.54 7.07 -25.87
CA SER A 274 8.85 7.54 -24.51
C SER A 274 10.31 7.43 -24.06
N VAL A 275 11.28 7.25 -24.96
CA VAL A 275 12.71 7.18 -24.59
C VAL A 275 13.35 8.53 -24.81
N LEU A 276 13.93 9.11 -23.75
CA LEU A 276 14.56 10.42 -23.82
C LEU A 276 15.79 10.42 -24.73
N THR A 277 16.06 11.55 -25.39
CA THR A 277 17.36 11.77 -26.05
C THR A 277 18.48 11.90 -25.01
N TYR A 278 19.73 11.91 -25.45
CA TYR A 278 20.86 12.08 -24.56
C TYR A 278 20.81 13.44 -23.84
N GLU A 279 20.47 14.51 -24.57
CA GLU A 279 20.36 15.86 -24.05
C GLU A 279 19.24 15.97 -23.01
N GLU A 280 18.07 15.41 -23.31
CA GLU A 280 16.93 15.37 -22.39
C GLU A 280 17.23 14.54 -21.13
N PHE A 281 17.96 13.43 -21.28
CA PHE A 281 18.44 12.63 -20.15
C PHE A 281 19.38 13.44 -19.25
N LEU A 282 20.36 14.15 -19.83
CA LEU A 282 21.27 14.99 -19.05
C LEU A 282 20.52 16.09 -18.31
N GLU A 283 19.57 16.76 -18.97
CA GLU A 283 18.75 17.80 -18.35
C GLU A 283 17.92 17.23 -17.18
N LEU A 284 17.38 16.01 -17.32
CA LEU A 284 16.68 15.32 -16.23
C LEU A 284 17.60 15.09 -15.03
N MET A 285 18.82 14.60 -15.26
CA MET A 285 19.79 14.35 -14.18
C MET A 285 20.21 15.65 -13.50
N GLU A 286 20.39 16.74 -14.24
CA GLU A 286 20.72 18.07 -13.68
C GLU A 286 19.59 18.69 -12.85
N LYS A 287 18.33 18.41 -13.21
CA LYS A 287 17.16 18.90 -12.46
C LYS A 287 16.87 18.04 -11.23
N MET A 288 17.36 16.80 -11.16
CA MET A 288 17.04 15.86 -10.09
C MET A 288 17.35 16.38 -8.67
N PRO A 289 18.54 16.95 -8.36
CA PRO A 289 18.81 17.52 -7.04
C PRO A 289 17.81 18.61 -6.63
N LYS A 290 17.49 19.51 -7.57
CA LYS A 290 16.55 20.62 -7.34
C LYS A 290 15.13 20.11 -7.09
N THR A 291 14.74 19.04 -7.78
CA THR A 291 13.44 18.38 -7.57
C THR A 291 13.38 17.75 -6.18
N ILE A 292 14.41 16.98 -5.79
CA ILE A 292 14.51 16.36 -4.46
C ILE A 292 14.44 17.40 -3.35
N ALA A 293 15.18 18.51 -3.47
CA ALA A 293 15.18 19.59 -2.49
C ALA A 293 13.80 20.26 -2.31
N LYS A 294 12.94 20.23 -3.35
CA LYS A 294 11.59 20.80 -3.32
C LYS A 294 10.51 19.81 -2.89
N LEU A 295 10.84 18.51 -2.75
CA LEU A 295 9.87 17.51 -2.29
C LEU A 295 9.49 17.79 -0.83
N GLY A 296 8.26 18.24 -0.62
CA GLY A 296 7.71 18.47 0.73
C GLY A 296 7.16 17.20 1.40
N ASN A 297 6.95 16.12 0.64
CA ASN A 297 6.39 14.87 1.13
C ASN A 297 7.49 13.85 1.48
N MET A 298 7.50 13.38 2.72
CA MET A 298 8.45 12.35 3.19
C MET A 298 8.34 11.04 2.41
N THR A 299 7.14 10.66 1.94
CA THR A 299 6.94 9.40 1.21
C THR A 299 7.65 9.42 -0.14
N ASP A 300 7.51 10.54 -0.87
CA ASP A 300 8.11 10.69 -2.19
C ASP A 300 9.62 10.84 -2.08
N LEU A 301 10.08 11.59 -1.06
CA LEU A 301 11.50 11.74 -0.76
C LEU A 301 12.15 10.39 -0.43
N ASP A 302 11.53 9.61 0.44
CA ASP A 302 11.98 8.25 0.79
C ASP A 302 12.03 7.35 -0.45
N TYR A 303 10.97 7.37 -1.26
CA TYR A 303 10.90 6.57 -2.48
C TYR A 303 12.04 6.89 -3.45
N VAL A 304 12.30 8.18 -3.72
CA VAL A 304 13.36 8.59 -4.64
C VAL A 304 14.73 8.21 -4.09
N ILE A 305 15.01 8.49 -2.82
CA ILE A 305 16.32 8.21 -2.21
C ILE A 305 16.59 6.69 -2.19
N LYS A 306 15.61 5.85 -1.83
CA LYS A 306 15.73 4.38 -1.83
C LYS A 306 15.94 3.74 -3.20
N LYS A 307 15.70 4.47 -4.28
CA LYS A 307 16.00 3.99 -5.65
C LYS A 307 17.47 4.13 -5.98
N ILE A 308 18.14 5.15 -5.43
CA ILE A 308 19.53 5.49 -5.76
C ILE A 308 20.49 4.94 -4.69
N PHE A 309 20.14 5.09 -3.42
CA PHE A 309 20.99 4.73 -2.28
C PHE A 309 20.49 3.49 -1.57
N LEU A 310 21.43 2.70 -1.05
CA LEU A 310 21.19 1.57 -0.16
C LEU A 310 21.21 2.02 1.30
N ASN A 311 22.24 2.77 1.70
CA ASN A 311 22.40 3.25 3.07
C ASN A 311 23.36 4.46 3.17
N PHE A 312 23.36 5.10 4.35
CA PHE A 312 24.20 6.22 4.73
C PHE A 312 24.84 5.95 6.10
N SER A 313 26.15 6.13 6.24
CA SER A 313 26.85 6.04 7.51
C SER A 313 27.06 7.44 8.09
N ILE A 314 26.60 7.65 9.34
CA ILE A 314 26.65 8.93 10.03
C ILE A 314 27.62 8.88 11.21
N CYS A 315 28.51 9.87 11.27
CA CYS A 315 29.35 10.18 12.44
C CYS A 315 29.32 11.70 12.69
N ASP A 316 29.32 12.12 13.95
CA ASP A 316 29.38 13.55 14.33
C ASP A 316 28.43 14.48 13.55
N LYS A 317 27.18 14.02 13.36
CA LYS A 317 26.12 14.73 12.64
C LYS A 317 26.44 15.04 11.17
N LYS A 318 27.32 14.27 10.55
CA LYS A 318 27.66 14.32 9.12
C LYS A 318 27.54 12.94 8.50
N VAL A 319 27.22 12.90 7.21
CA VAL A 319 27.32 11.66 6.42
C VAL A 319 28.79 11.47 6.06
N ILE A 320 29.37 10.34 6.46
CA ILE A 320 30.79 10.00 6.18
C ILE A 320 30.89 9.12 4.93
N LYS A 321 29.90 8.24 4.73
CA LYS A 321 29.85 7.32 3.60
C LYS A 321 28.40 7.13 3.16
N SER A 322 28.21 6.93 1.87
CA SER A 322 26.97 6.41 1.30
C SER A 322 27.25 5.18 0.45
N THR A 323 26.30 4.26 0.41
CA THR A 323 26.36 3.09 -0.49
C THR A 323 25.27 3.26 -1.54
N LEU A 324 25.65 3.19 -2.82
CA LEU A 324 24.70 3.22 -3.93
C LEU A 324 24.04 1.86 -4.13
N LYS A 325 22.86 1.90 -4.76
CA LYS A 325 22.12 0.71 -5.15
C LYS A 325 22.37 0.41 -6.63
N SER A 326 22.50 -0.86 -6.99
CA SER A 326 22.56 -1.25 -8.40
C SER A 326 21.32 -0.77 -9.17
N PRO A 327 21.49 -0.19 -10.38
CA PRO A 327 22.73 -0.09 -11.17
C PRO A 327 23.61 1.15 -10.89
N PHE A 328 23.19 2.07 -10.02
CA PHE A 328 23.87 3.35 -9.81
C PHE A 328 25.30 3.21 -9.30
N ASP A 329 25.59 2.16 -8.53
CA ASP A 329 26.95 1.80 -8.08
C ASP A 329 27.94 1.59 -9.23
N SER A 330 27.49 0.99 -10.33
CA SER A 330 28.31 0.71 -11.52
C SER A 330 28.35 1.86 -12.53
N LEU A 331 27.46 2.85 -12.37
CA LEU A 331 27.30 3.99 -13.28
C LEU A 331 27.87 5.30 -12.73
N GLU A 332 28.30 5.29 -11.47
CA GLU A 332 28.94 6.42 -10.81
C GLU A 332 30.29 6.73 -11.48
N THR A 333 30.46 7.97 -11.94
CA THR A 333 31.73 8.45 -12.51
C THR A 333 32.55 9.31 -11.55
N LEU A 334 32.10 9.46 -10.30
CA LEU A 334 32.86 10.19 -9.29
C LEU A 334 34.00 9.32 -8.76
N ASN A 335 35.23 9.72 -9.02
CA ASN A 335 36.36 9.28 -8.22
C ASN A 335 36.27 9.95 -6.85
N VAL A 336 35.60 9.33 -5.89
CA VAL A 336 35.67 9.80 -4.50
C VAL A 336 37.10 9.53 -4.01
N PRO A 337 37.87 10.56 -3.56
CA PRO A 337 39.13 10.32 -2.90
C PRO A 337 38.83 9.47 -1.66
N GLY A 338 39.35 8.24 -1.62
CA GLY A 338 39.30 7.44 -0.41
C GLY A 338 39.94 8.22 0.72
N CYS A 339 39.19 8.54 1.78
CA CYS A 339 39.79 9.07 3.00
C CYS A 339 40.88 8.10 3.45
N ALA A 340 42.12 8.59 3.46
CA ALA A 340 43.22 7.97 4.15
C ALA A 340 42.82 7.73 5.61
N ARG A 341 43.20 6.55 6.11
CA ARG A 341 42.95 6.08 7.48
C ARG A 341 43.60 6.98 8.51
#